data_AF-A0A1A8MMP8-F1
#
_entry.id   AF-A0A1A8MMP8-F1
#
_cell.length_a   1.000
_cell.length_b   1.000
_cell.length_c   1.000
_cell.angle_alpha   90.00
_cell.angle_beta   90.00
_cell.angle_gamma   90.00
#
_symmetry.space_group_name_H-M   'P 1'
#
loop_
_entity.id
_entity.type
_entity.pdbx_description
1 polymer ?
#
loop_
_entity_poly.entity_id
_entity_poly.type
_entity_poly.pdbx_seq_one_letter_code
_entity_poly.pdbx_strand_id
1 'polypeptide(L)'
;MVLIQWLMGLALLTQSCMSSLDQAEVGCKTWRQEGDNVCCDECHPGNRLVRQCGPRPKQLCTPCETGTYTHNPMTRRCDRCTQCVGAQVHLKDCTNQSDTQCGCKDGLTCGDGKCSFCVEKCAKGSEPTDDRSCRPCPRGTFNNMNHSTCKPWSTKCPGPNQEIVAEGNAFSDIQCQVMVPSEGVTSVDSHKPPVSYEVIMAVMMAVFIATIVVIIIIVAVKVNHSKKTPEKMAEKQLKTPVIRTPTDDPRTLIAIECSFHEAQQEQGSSTESLIKDSSEEFAP
;
A
#
# COMPACT_ATOMS: atom_id res chain seq x y z
N MET A 1 -11.43 -47.15 -1.68
CA MET A 1 -10.55 -46.03 -2.11
C MET A 1 -11.21 -44.65 -1.98
N VAL A 2 -12.49 -44.48 -2.33
CA VAL A 2 -13.19 -43.17 -2.24
C VAL A 2 -13.37 -42.65 -0.80
N LEU A 3 -13.65 -43.53 0.16
CA LEU A 3 -13.77 -43.16 1.59
C LEU A 3 -12.47 -42.62 2.20
N ILE A 4 -11.32 -43.16 1.77
CA ILE A 4 -10.00 -42.72 2.26
C ILE A 4 -9.66 -41.34 1.68
N GLN A 5 -10.02 -41.08 0.42
CA GLN A 5 -9.85 -39.76 -0.19
C GLN A 5 -10.74 -38.69 0.47
N TRP A 6 -11.96 -39.05 0.89
CA TRP A 6 -12.84 -38.17 1.67
C TRP A 6 -12.30 -37.87 3.07
N LEU A 7 -11.75 -38.87 3.77
CA LEU A 7 -11.14 -38.69 5.10
C LEU A 7 -9.85 -37.86 5.03
N MET A 8 -9.04 -38.03 3.98
CA MET A 8 -7.86 -37.21 3.73
C MET A 8 -8.23 -35.76 3.38
N GLY A 9 -9.32 -35.54 2.63
CA GLY A 9 -9.86 -34.21 2.34
C GLY A 9 -10.39 -33.49 3.58
N LEU A 10 -11.10 -34.21 4.47
CA LEU A 10 -11.54 -33.68 5.77
C LEU A 10 -10.36 -33.35 6.70
N ALA A 11 -9.32 -34.18 6.73
CA ALA A 11 -8.12 -33.93 7.53
C ALA A 11 -7.35 -32.67 7.06
N LEU A 12 -7.25 -32.44 5.74
CA LEU A 12 -6.61 -31.24 5.17
C LEU A 12 -7.42 -29.95 5.43
N LEU A 13 -8.75 -30.04 5.52
CA LEU A 13 -9.63 -28.91 5.89
C LEU A 13 -9.56 -28.59 7.39
N THR A 14 -9.24 -29.56 8.26
CA THR A 14 -9.02 -29.30 9.69
C THR A 14 -7.64 -28.71 10.02
N GLN A 15 -6.68 -28.79 9.10
CA GLN A 15 -5.35 -28.16 9.27
C GLN A 15 -5.32 -26.68 8.86
N SER A 16 -6.37 -26.18 8.19
CA SER A 16 -6.44 -24.79 7.71
C SER A 16 -6.94 -23.79 8.77
N CYS A 17 -7.28 -24.25 9.98
CA CYS A 17 -7.75 -23.40 11.09
C CYS A 17 -6.77 -23.35 12.27
N MET A 18 -5.48 -23.51 11.99
CA MET A 18 -4.41 -23.03 12.86
C MET A 18 -3.63 -22.00 12.05
N SER A 19 -4.31 -20.91 11.65
CA SER A 19 -3.59 -19.67 11.43
C SER A 19 -2.82 -19.41 12.72
N SER A 20 -1.50 -19.45 12.63
CA SER A 20 -0.58 -19.11 13.70
C SER A 20 -1.01 -17.78 14.31
N LEU A 21 -1.83 -17.83 15.37
CA LEU A 21 -1.69 -16.87 16.45
C LEU A 21 -0.25 -17.09 16.88
N ASP A 22 0.64 -16.22 16.44
CA ASP A 22 1.99 -16.12 16.97
C ASP A 22 1.80 -16.06 18.48
N GLN A 23 2.00 -17.19 19.16
CA GLN A 23 1.62 -17.30 20.55
C GLN A 23 2.71 -16.57 21.30
N ALA A 24 2.50 -15.26 21.48
CA ALA A 24 3.46 -14.34 22.03
C ALA A 24 4.04 -14.96 23.31
N GLU A 25 5.31 -15.37 23.23
CA GLU A 25 5.98 -16.04 24.32
C GLU A 25 6.06 -15.08 25.51
N VAL A 26 5.67 -15.56 26.69
CA VAL A 26 5.54 -14.72 27.90
C VAL A 26 6.69 -15.01 28.85
N GLY A 27 7.32 -13.94 29.35
CA GLY A 27 8.33 -14.02 30.40
C GLY A 27 9.74 -13.66 29.91
N CYS A 28 10.73 -14.16 30.65
CA CYS A 28 12.14 -14.07 30.23
C CYS A 28 12.42 -15.01 29.07
N LYS A 29 13.07 -14.47 28.04
CA LYS A 29 13.69 -15.21 26.95
C LYS A 29 15.06 -15.74 27.36
N THR A 30 15.84 -14.93 28.06
CA THR A 30 17.13 -15.34 28.65
C THR A 30 17.21 -14.92 30.11
N TRP A 31 17.82 -15.77 30.93
CA TRP A 31 17.97 -15.55 32.36
C TRP A 31 19.19 -16.31 32.90
N ARG A 32 19.66 -15.87 34.07
CA ARG A 32 20.73 -16.52 34.84
C ARG A 32 20.22 -16.99 36.19
N GLN A 33 20.82 -18.07 36.69
CA GLN A 33 20.56 -18.57 38.03
C GLN A 33 21.31 -17.68 39.05
N GLU A 34 20.62 -17.24 40.10
CA GLU A 34 21.21 -16.51 41.23
C GLU A 34 20.66 -17.08 42.55
N GLY A 35 21.39 -18.04 43.11
CA GLY A 35 20.93 -18.83 44.25
C GLY A 35 19.64 -19.58 43.93
N ASP A 36 18.65 -19.46 44.82
CA ASP A 36 17.32 -20.06 44.64
C ASP A 36 16.44 -19.28 43.64
N ASN A 37 16.88 -18.10 43.18
CA ASN A 37 16.16 -17.28 42.21
C ASN A 37 16.77 -17.37 40.81
N VAL A 38 16.01 -16.85 39.86
CA VAL A 38 16.50 -16.54 38.51
C VAL A 38 16.43 -15.03 38.28
N CYS A 39 17.38 -14.50 37.53
CA CYS A 39 17.41 -13.11 37.09
C CYS A 39 17.26 -13.03 35.59
N CYS A 40 16.28 -12.27 35.15
CA CYS A 40 16.01 -12.00 33.74
C CYS A 40 17.11 -11.12 33.16
N ASP A 41 17.65 -11.51 32.00
CA ASP A 41 18.57 -10.67 31.22
C ASP A 41 17.88 -10.13 29.96
N GLU A 42 16.90 -10.85 29.41
CA GLU A 42 16.11 -10.43 28.25
C GLU A 42 14.67 -10.95 28.37
N CYS A 43 13.67 -10.08 28.29
CA CYS A 43 12.28 -10.49 28.10
C CYS A 43 12.03 -10.88 26.64
N HIS A 44 11.06 -11.76 26.40
CA HIS A 44 10.60 -12.03 25.02
C HIS A 44 10.11 -10.73 24.35
N PRO A 45 10.24 -10.60 23.01
CA PRO A 45 9.74 -9.44 22.28
C PRO A 45 8.31 -9.07 22.65
N GLY A 46 8.06 -7.77 22.82
CA GLY A 46 6.75 -7.27 23.24
C GLY A 46 6.34 -7.57 24.68
N ASN A 47 7.27 -8.04 25.52
CA ASN A 47 7.10 -8.13 26.96
C ASN A 47 7.94 -7.07 27.67
N ARG A 48 7.38 -6.49 28.72
CA ARG A 48 8.10 -5.61 29.65
C ARG A 48 8.53 -6.36 30.90
N LEU A 49 9.64 -5.92 31.47
CA LEU A 49 10.16 -6.38 32.74
C LEU A 49 9.28 -5.87 33.91
N VAL A 50 8.76 -6.79 34.70
CA VAL A 50 8.03 -6.50 35.94
C VAL A 50 9.01 -6.39 37.11
N ARG A 51 9.91 -7.38 37.22
CA ARG A 51 10.96 -7.44 38.24
C ARG A 51 12.18 -8.12 37.66
N GLN A 52 13.38 -7.72 38.08
CA GLN A 52 14.60 -8.28 37.51
C GLN A 52 14.85 -9.74 37.93
N CYS A 53 14.62 -10.08 39.19
CA CYS A 53 14.85 -11.42 39.71
C CYS A 53 13.66 -11.95 40.50
N GLY A 54 13.51 -13.28 40.53
CA GLY A 54 12.49 -13.97 41.29
C GLY A 54 12.50 -15.47 41.03
N PRO A 55 11.54 -16.23 41.59
CA PRO A 55 11.59 -17.68 41.59
C PRO A 55 11.22 -18.31 40.24
N ARG A 56 10.55 -17.58 39.34
CA ARG A 56 10.03 -18.12 38.07
C ARG A 56 10.26 -17.16 36.91
N PRO A 57 11.03 -17.55 35.86
CA PRO A 57 11.32 -16.67 34.71
C PRO A 57 10.05 -16.14 34.02
N LYS A 58 9.00 -16.97 33.94
CA LYS A 58 7.71 -16.63 33.30
C LYS A 58 6.97 -15.45 33.96
N GLN A 59 7.25 -15.16 35.24
CA GLN A 59 6.57 -14.09 36.00
C GLN A 59 7.39 -12.80 36.10
N LEU A 60 8.62 -12.80 35.57
CA LEU A 60 9.51 -11.64 35.63
C LEU A 60 9.22 -10.64 34.51
N CYS A 61 8.58 -11.09 33.42
CA CYS A 61 8.12 -10.23 32.34
C CYS A 61 6.65 -10.53 32.01
N THR A 62 5.97 -9.52 31.48
CA THR A 62 4.57 -9.62 31.03
C THR A 62 4.39 -8.92 29.69
N PRO A 63 3.46 -9.36 28.82
CA PRO A 63 3.22 -8.71 27.54
C PRO A 63 2.82 -7.25 27.71
N CYS A 64 3.12 -6.43 26.70
CA CYS A 64 2.54 -5.11 26.58
C CYS A 64 1.03 -5.19 26.38
N GLU A 65 0.31 -4.23 26.96
CA GLU A 65 -1.14 -4.11 26.82
C GLU A 65 -1.50 -3.63 25.42
N THR A 66 -2.74 -3.89 24.99
CA THR A 66 -3.25 -3.40 23.70
C THR A 66 -3.07 -1.89 23.58
N GLY A 67 -2.56 -1.44 22.43
CA GLY A 67 -2.22 -0.03 22.21
C GLY A 67 -0.87 0.39 22.79
N THR A 68 -0.05 -0.57 23.24
CA THR A 68 1.35 -0.33 23.63
C THR A 68 2.29 -1.38 23.06
N TYR A 69 3.57 -1.04 22.93
CA TYR A 69 4.60 -1.91 22.37
C TYR A 69 5.96 -1.75 23.07
N THR A 70 6.89 -2.67 22.85
CA THR A 70 8.31 -2.46 23.19
C THR A 70 9.24 -3.23 22.26
N HIS A 71 10.34 -2.59 21.87
CA HIS A 71 11.51 -3.24 21.27
C HIS A 71 12.64 -3.46 22.28
N ASN A 72 12.58 -2.78 23.44
CA ASN A 72 13.60 -2.88 24.48
C ASN A 72 13.29 -4.10 25.37
N PRO A 73 14.17 -5.12 25.40
CA PRO A 73 13.91 -6.36 26.10
C PRO A 73 13.93 -6.24 27.62
N MET A 74 14.39 -5.12 28.18
CA MET A 74 14.51 -4.91 29.62
C MET A 74 13.77 -3.67 30.11
N THR A 75 12.91 -3.08 29.26
CA THR A 75 12.08 -1.94 29.68
C THR A 75 11.07 -2.36 30.75
N ARG A 76 10.79 -1.48 31.70
CA ARG A 76 9.70 -1.67 32.68
C ARG A 76 8.35 -1.12 32.23
N ARG A 77 8.34 -0.39 31.11
CA ARG A 77 7.16 0.27 30.55
C ARG A 77 7.13 0.09 29.04
N CYS A 78 5.94 -0.18 28.52
CA CYS A 78 5.71 -0.21 27.09
C CYS A 78 5.42 1.21 26.60
N ASP A 79 5.85 1.50 25.37
CA ASP A 79 5.57 2.75 24.69
C ASP A 79 4.16 2.72 24.11
N ARG A 80 3.48 3.86 24.05
CA ARG A 80 2.16 3.94 23.42
C ARG A 80 2.32 3.89 21.91
N CYS A 81 1.43 3.17 21.24
CA CYS A 81 1.42 3.13 19.79
C CYS A 81 1.17 4.52 19.19
N THR A 82 1.93 4.84 18.15
CA THR A 82 1.78 6.06 17.36
C THR A 82 0.41 6.08 16.67
N GLN A 83 -0.20 7.26 16.59
CA GLN A 83 -1.39 7.48 15.79
C GLN A 83 -1.01 8.24 14.53
N CYS A 84 -1.39 7.74 13.35
CA CYS A 84 -1.16 8.44 12.10
C CYS A 84 -2.21 9.55 11.96
N VAL A 85 -1.77 10.81 11.96
CA VAL A 85 -2.66 11.99 11.97
C VAL A 85 -2.32 12.97 10.85
N GLY A 86 -3.29 13.82 10.49
CA GLY A 86 -3.11 14.90 9.52
C GLY A 86 -2.80 14.41 8.10
N ALA A 87 -1.56 14.61 7.66
CA ALA A 87 -1.08 14.23 6.32
C ALA A 87 -0.54 12.79 6.24
N GLN A 88 -0.46 12.10 7.38
CA GLN A 88 -0.03 10.71 7.45
C GLN A 88 -1.16 9.75 7.05
N VAL A 89 -0.77 8.57 6.59
CA VAL A 89 -1.67 7.43 6.34
C VAL A 89 -1.22 6.24 7.17
N HIS A 90 -2.19 5.45 7.63
CA HIS A 90 -1.91 4.22 8.36
C HIS A 90 -1.47 3.12 7.40
N LEU A 91 -0.30 2.52 7.60
CA LEU A 91 0.24 1.46 6.75
C LEU A 91 0.21 0.09 7.44
N LYS A 92 0.51 0.04 8.74
CA LYS A 92 0.55 -1.21 9.50
C LYS A 92 0.12 -0.99 10.94
N ASP A 93 -0.72 -1.90 11.43
CA ASP A 93 -1.20 -1.90 12.81
C ASP A 93 -0.04 -2.03 13.80
N CYS A 94 -0.23 -1.40 14.96
CA CYS A 94 0.61 -1.63 16.11
C CYS A 94 0.44 -3.06 16.64
N THR A 95 1.54 -3.63 17.11
CA THR A 95 1.56 -4.89 17.86
C THR A 95 2.29 -4.68 19.18
N ASN A 96 2.22 -5.63 20.11
CA ASN A 96 3.04 -5.55 21.32
C ASN A 96 4.56 -5.48 21.02
N GLN A 97 5.02 -5.93 19.85
CA GLN A 97 6.42 -5.97 19.44
C GLN A 97 6.85 -4.78 18.58
N SER A 98 5.91 -4.09 17.93
CA SER A 98 6.20 -3.05 16.94
C SER A 98 5.21 -1.92 17.00
N ASP A 99 5.70 -0.69 16.87
CA ASP A 99 4.85 0.48 16.73
C ASP A 99 3.95 0.41 15.49
N THR A 100 2.91 1.25 15.48
CA THR A 100 2.17 1.60 14.27
C THR A 100 3.12 2.13 13.21
N GLN A 101 2.97 1.67 11.96
CA GLN A 101 3.71 2.25 10.84
C GLN A 101 2.83 3.25 10.10
N CYS A 102 3.32 4.49 10.05
CA CYS A 102 2.71 5.57 9.29
C CYS A 102 3.47 5.82 7.99
N GLY A 103 2.74 6.21 6.96
CA GLY A 103 3.27 6.75 5.71
C GLY A 103 2.71 8.16 5.47
N CYS A 104 2.93 8.69 4.27
CA CYS A 104 2.39 9.98 3.85
C CYS A 104 1.40 9.82 2.69
N LYS A 105 0.42 10.73 2.62
CA LYS A 105 -0.49 10.85 1.48
C LYS A 105 0.28 11.09 0.17
N ASP A 106 -0.37 10.79 -0.95
CA ASP A 106 0.20 11.02 -2.28
C ASP A 106 0.64 12.48 -2.47
N GLY A 107 1.77 12.67 -3.13
CA GLY A 107 2.42 13.98 -3.30
C GLY A 107 3.35 14.40 -2.15
N LEU A 108 3.34 13.67 -1.04
CA LEU A 108 4.21 13.90 0.11
C LEU A 108 5.23 12.77 0.29
N THR A 109 6.21 12.99 1.16
CA THR A 109 7.18 11.98 1.57
C THR A 109 7.55 12.14 3.04
N CYS A 110 8.11 11.10 3.65
CA CYS A 110 8.50 11.10 5.06
C CYS A 110 9.68 12.05 5.27
N GLY A 111 9.56 12.98 6.21
CA GLY A 111 10.67 13.90 6.53
C GLY A 111 11.74 13.31 7.44
N ASP A 112 11.49 12.13 8.02
CA ASP A 112 12.43 11.38 8.85
C ASP A 112 12.23 9.87 8.68
N GLY A 113 13.15 9.07 9.23
CA GLY A 113 13.11 7.61 9.12
C GLY A 113 11.94 6.93 9.84
N LYS A 114 11.29 7.62 10.79
CA LYS A 114 10.08 7.13 11.48
C LYS A 114 8.78 7.61 10.82
N CYS A 115 8.88 8.43 9.78
CA CYS A 115 7.76 9.11 9.16
C CYS A 115 6.88 9.89 10.17
N SER A 116 7.49 10.54 11.16
CA SER A 116 6.78 11.31 12.20
C SER A 116 6.08 12.55 11.64
N PHE A 117 6.52 13.03 10.49
CA PHE A 117 5.87 14.09 9.72
C PHE A 117 6.08 13.90 8.21
N CYS A 118 5.20 14.54 7.44
CA CYS A 118 5.23 14.53 5.99
C CYS A 118 5.70 15.88 5.45
N VAL A 119 6.49 15.83 4.37
CA VAL A 119 7.00 17.01 3.65
C VAL A 119 6.66 16.90 2.17
N GLU A 120 6.71 18.02 1.46
CA GLU A 120 6.48 18.04 0.02
C GLU A 120 7.52 17.18 -0.73
N LYS A 121 7.05 16.35 -1.66
CA LYS A 121 7.94 15.52 -2.49
C LYS A 121 8.49 16.35 -3.66
N CYS A 122 9.70 16.85 -3.51
CA CYS A 122 10.35 17.64 -4.55
C CYS A 122 10.59 16.84 -5.84
N ALA A 123 10.29 17.47 -6.97
CA ALA A 123 10.61 16.95 -8.29
C ALA A 123 12.09 17.16 -8.64
N LYS A 124 12.52 16.59 -9.76
CA LYS A 124 13.80 16.93 -10.39
C LYS A 124 13.87 18.44 -10.63
N GLY A 125 15.08 18.99 -10.61
CA GLY A 125 15.30 20.43 -10.74
C GLY A 125 14.95 21.24 -9.48
N SER A 126 14.61 20.57 -8.39
CA SER A 126 14.33 21.20 -7.10
C SER A 126 14.93 20.40 -5.96
N GLU A 127 15.13 21.05 -4.82
CA GLU A 127 15.62 20.43 -3.58
C GLU A 127 14.74 20.78 -2.38
N PRO A 128 14.73 19.92 -1.34
CA PRO A 128 14.09 20.22 -0.07
C PRO A 128 14.72 21.42 0.64
N THR A 129 13.92 22.18 1.36
CA THR A 129 14.36 23.26 2.26
C THR A 129 14.05 22.91 3.72
N ASP A 130 14.67 23.66 4.65
CA ASP A 130 14.40 23.54 6.09
C ASP A 130 12.94 23.85 6.44
N ASP A 131 12.28 24.69 5.64
CA ASP A 131 10.85 25.01 5.73
C ASP A 131 9.93 23.90 5.21
N ARG A 132 10.48 22.69 4.95
CA ARG A 132 9.73 21.49 4.50
C ARG A 132 9.05 21.65 3.14
N SER A 133 9.54 22.60 2.36
CA SER A 133 9.07 22.94 1.01
C SER A 133 10.12 22.58 -0.02
N CYS A 134 9.77 22.76 -1.29
CA CYS A 134 10.71 22.58 -2.40
C CYS A 134 11.12 23.92 -3.00
N ARG A 135 12.41 24.10 -3.27
CA ARG A 135 12.91 25.22 -4.05
C ARG A 135 13.61 24.75 -5.33
N PRO A 136 13.52 25.52 -6.44
CA PRO A 136 14.30 25.23 -7.63
C PRO A 136 15.80 25.23 -7.36
N CYS A 137 16.56 24.43 -8.10
CA CYS A 137 18.01 24.43 -8.00
C CYS A 137 18.57 25.80 -8.37
N PRO A 138 19.45 26.39 -7.52
CA PRO A 138 20.18 27.60 -7.86
C PRO A 138 21.01 27.44 -9.14
N ARG A 139 21.29 28.54 -9.84
CA ARG A 139 22.18 28.52 -11.00
C ARG A 139 23.55 27.92 -10.63
N GLY A 140 24.11 27.12 -11.53
CA GLY A 140 25.33 26.37 -11.26
C GLY A 140 25.11 25.03 -10.58
N THR A 141 23.86 24.64 -10.30
CA THR A 141 23.52 23.38 -9.65
C THR A 141 22.38 22.65 -10.37
N PHE A 142 22.28 21.34 -10.13
CA PHE A 142 21.24 20.50 -10.69
C PHE A 142 20.80 19.40 -9.71
N ASN A 143 19.59 18.90 -9.88
CA ASN A 143 19.11 17.69 -9.24
C ASN A 143 18.34 16.84 -10.27
N ASN A 144 18.90 15.68 -10.62
CA ASN A 144 18.30 14.73 -11.55
C ASN A 144 17.43 13.65 -10.89
N MET A 145 17.27 13.69 -9.56
CA MET A 145 16.50 12.75 -8.75
C MET A 145 15.34 13.44 -8.05
N ASN A 146 14.29 12.69 -7.72
CA ASN A 146 13.20 13.23 -6.90
C ASN A 146 13.65 13.32 -5.44
N HIS A 147 13.28 14.41 -4.78
CA HIS A 147 13.50 14.65 -3.35
C HIS A 147 14.96 14.42 -2.92
N SER A 148 15.88 15.02 -3.68
CA SER A 148 17.32 15.01 -3.40
C SER A 148 17.85 16.44 -3.36
N THR A 149 19.10 16.61 -2.94
CA THR A 149 19.76 17.92 -2.85
C THR A 149 20.37 18.29 -4.20
N CYS A 150 20.35 19.58 -4.54
CA CYS A 150 21.01 20.08 -5.74
C CYS A 150 22.53 19.96 -5.58
N LYS A 151 23.18 19.47 -6.63
CA LYS A 151 24.63 19.27 -6.70
C LYS A 151 25.22 20.28 -7.69
N PRO A 152 26.45 20.74 -7.49
CA PRO A 152 27.10 21.63 -8.46
C PRO A 152 27.25 20.93 -9.82
N TRP A 153 27.16 21.70 -10.89
CA TRP A 153 27.55 21.23 -12.22
C TRP A 153 29.02 20.84 -12.23
N SER A 154 29.36 19.81 -12.99
CA SER A 154 30.74 19.45 -13.27
C SER A 154 31.44 20.59 -14.03
N THR A 155 32.71 20.78 -13.74
CA THR A 155 33.53 21.83 -14.39
C THR A 155 34.32 21.30 -15.59
N LYS A 156 34.31 19.98 -15.82
CA LYS A 156 35.02 19.31 -16.91
C LYS A 156 34.35 17.99 -17.27
N CYS A 157 34.53 17.56 -18.51
CA CYS A 157 34.08 16.26 -18.96
C CYS A 157 34.90 15.12 -18.34
N PRO A 158 34.28 13.95 -18.10
CA PRO A 158 34.95 12.83 -17.43
C PRO A 158 35.95 12.10 -18.34
N GLY A 159 35.74 12.07 -19.65
CA GLY A 159 36.57 11.35 -20.61
C GLY A 159 37.74 12.18 -21.18
N PRO A 160 38.83 11.54 -21.60
CA PRO A 160 39.87 12.20 -22.38
C PRO A 160 39.31 12.65 -23.74
N ASN A 161 39.75 13.80 -24.24
CA ASN A 161 39.31 14.40 -25.51
C ASN A 161 37.79 14.70 -25.59
N GLN A 162 37.14 14.89 -24.45
CA GLN A 162 35.77 15.39 -24.39
C GLN A 162 35.76 16.89 -24.07
N GLU A 163 34.91 17.64 -24.76
CA GLU A 163 34.66 19.05 -24.46
C GLU A 163 33.20 19.28 -24.08
N ILE A 164 32.98 20.32 -23.27
CA ILE A 164 31.66 20.76 -22.85
C ILE A 164 30.98 21.43 -24.04
N VAL A 165 29.89 20.85 -24.51
CA VAL A 165 29.11 21.38 -25.64
C VAL A 165 27.84 22.10 -25.22
N ALA A 166 27.39 21.88 -23.98
CA ALA A 166 26.31 22.65 -23.37
C ALA A 166 26.51 22.75 -21.86
N GLU A 167 26.17 23.91 -21.31
CA GLU A 167 26.10 24.12 -19.86
C GLU A 167 25.05 23.20 -19.22
N GLY A 168 25.23 22.94 -17.93
CA GLY A 168 24.21 22.25 -17.14
C GLY A 168 22.94 23.09 -17.01
N ASN A 169 21.87 22.46 -16.53
CA ASN A 169 20.63 23.13 -16.17
C ASN A 169 20.14 22.60 -14.82
N ALA A 170 18.95 23.00 -14.35
CA ALA A 170 18.45 22.54 -13.05
C ALA A 170 18.26 21.01 -12.98
N PHE A 171 18.05 20.32 -14.11
CA PHE A 171 17.68 18.91 -14.18
C PHE A 171 18.85 17.97 -14.54
N SER A 172 19.89 18.49 -15.21
CA SER A 172 21.01 17.70 -15.71
C SER A 172 22.33 18.47 -15.61
N ASP A 173 23.41 17.71 -15.46
CA ASP A 173 24.77 18.24 -15.53
C ASP A 173 25.14 18.72 -16.95
N ILE A 174 26.38 19.23 -17.09
CA ILE A 174 27.00 19.58 -18.37
C ILE A 174 26.88 18.46 -19.41
N GLN A 175 26.79 18.84 -20.69
CA GLN A 175 26.79 17.90 -21.79
C GLN A 175 28.18 17.84 -22.43
N CYS A 176 28.68 16.62 -22.61
CA CYS A 176 30.04 16.34 -23.11
C CYS A 176 29.99 15.66 -24.46
N GLN A 177 30.85 16.09 -25.38
CA GLN A 177 31.01 15.44 -26.68
C GLN A 177 32.48 15.09 -26.92
N VAL A 178 32.72 13.91 -27.51
CA VAL A 178 34.06 13.49 -27.93
C VAL A 178 34.46 14.31 -29.17
N MET A 179 35.56 15.03 -29.07
CA MET A 179 36.17 15.68 -30.23
C MET A 179 37.07 14.67 -30.93
N VAL A 180 36.52 14.03 -31.97
CA VAL A 180 37.32 13.23 -32.90
C VAL A 180 37.90 14.20 -33.92
N PRO A 181 39.22 14.24 -34.16
CA PRO A 181 39.77 14.92 -35.33
C PRO A 181 39.06 14.37 -36.56
N SER A 182 38.55 15.25 -37.41
CA SER A 182 37.91 14.85 -38.66
C SER A 182 38.94 14.25 -39.61
N GLU A 183 39.35 13.01 -39.39
CA GLU A 183 39.80 12.17 -40.49
C GLU A 183 38.54 11.78 -41.27
N GLY A 184 38.53 12.15 -42.55
CA GLY A 184 37.36 12.18 -43.40
C GLY A 184 36.47 10.95 -43.23
N VAL A 185 35.22 11.20 -42.80
CA VAL A 185 34.15 10.23 -42.88
C VAL A 185 33.87 10.00 -44.36
N THR A 186 34.54 9.01 -44.95
CA THR A 186 33.95 8.25 -46.05
C THR A 186 32.66 7.66 -45.47
N SER A 187 31.54 8.12 -46.02
CA SER A 187 30.23 7.53 -45.82
C SER A 187 30.32 6.04 -46.11
N VAL A 188 30.47 5.23 -45.06
CA VAL A 188 30.09 3.82 -45.13
C VAL A 188 28.58 3.84 -45.18
N ASP A 189 28.10 3.78 -46.43
CA ASP A 189 26.75 3.43 -46.80
C ASP A 189 26.24 2.36 -45.82
N SER A 190 25.23 2.72 -45.04
CA SER A 190 24.49 1.75 -44.25
C SER A 190 23.83 0.82 -45.25
N HIS A 191 24.54 -0.26 -45.58
CA HIS A 191 23.96 -1.47 -46.09
C HIS A 191 22.83 -1.87 -45.13
N LYS A 192 21.61 -1.43 -45.45
CA LYS A 192 20.37 -2.00 -44.98
C LYS A 192 20.46 -3.49 -45.32
N PRO A 193 20.51 -4.42 -44.33
CA PRO A 193 20.55 -5.82 -44.66
C PRO A 193 19.27 -6.18 -45.44
N PRO A 194 19.40 -6.97 -46.50
CA PRO A 194 18.29 -7.29 -47.38
C PRO A 194 17.30 -8.19 -46.63
N VAL A 195 16.03 -7.79 -46.64
CA VAL A 195 14.90 -8.72 -46.76
C VAL A 195 14.83 -9.79 -45.65
N SER A 196 14.62 -9.38 -44.40
CA SER A 196 14.12 -10.29 -43.36
C SER A 196 12.81 -9.80 -42.74
N TYR A 197 12.68 -8.50 -42.49
CA TYR A 197 11.49 -7.93 -41.86
C TYR A 197 10.24 -7.96 -42.78
N GLU A 198 10.40 -7.71 -44.09
CA GLU A 198 9.28 -7.77 -45.06
C GLU A 198 8.66 -9.18 -45.09
N VAL A 199 9.50 -10.22 -45.08
CA VAL A 199 9.06 -11.62 -45.10
C VAL A 199 8.40 -12.00 -43.76
N ILE A 200 8.99 -11.58 -42.64
CA ILE A 200 8.44 -11.83 -41.31
C ILE A 200 7.06 -11.17 -41.16
N MET A 201 6.91 -9.92 -41.60
CA MET A 201 5.63 -9.20 -41.56
C MET A 201 4.59 -9.85 -42.47
N ALA A 202 4.98 -10.29 -43.67
CA ALA A 202 4.07 -10.99 -44.58
C ALA A 202 3.56 -12.32 -44.01
N VAL A 203 4.43 -13.10 -43.36
CA VAL A 203 4.05 -14.38 -42.72
C VAL A 203 3.12 -14.13 -41.53
N MET A 204 3.42 -13.14 -40.68
CA MET A 204 2.57 -12.79 -39.54
C MET A 204 1.18 -12.32 -39.97
N MET A 205 1.08 -11.54 -41.04
CA MET A 205 -0.19 -11.10 -41.60
C MET A 205 -0.99 -12.26 -42.19
N ALA A 206 -0.35 -13.19 -42.91
CA ALA A 206 -1.01 -14.36 -43.46
C ALA A 206 -1.59 -15.29 -42.36
N VAL A 207 -0.85 -15.49 -41.27
CA VAL A 207 -1.31 -16.26 -40.12
C VAL A 207 -2.51 -15.57 -39.44
N PHE A 208 -2.46 -14.26 -39.27
CA PHE A 208 -3.57 -13.49 -38.68
C PHE A 208 -4.85 -13.55 -39.53
N ILE A 209 -4.73 -13.49 -40.85
CA ILE A 209 -5.88 -13.63 -41.75
C ILE A 209 -6.46 -15.04 -41.66
N ALA A 210 -5.61 -16.07 -41.62
CA ALA A 210 -6.06 -17.46 -41.49
C ALA A 210 -6.80 -17.72 -40.17
N THR A 211 -6.34 -17.16 -39.04
CA THR A 211 -7.04 -17.31 -37.76
C THR A 211 -8.41 -16.63 -37.77
N ILE A 212 -8.53 -15.45 -38.38
CA ILE A 212 -9.82 -14.76 -38.54
C ILE A 212 -10.79 -15.61 -39.37
N VAL A 213 -10.33 -16.20 -40.48
CA VAL A 213 -11.18 -17.06 -41.33
C VAL A 213 -11.65 -18.29 -40.55
N VAL A 214 -10.78 -18.92 -39.76
CA VAL A 214 -11.16 -20.06 -38.90
C VAL A 214 -12.21 -19.66 -37.86
N ILE A 215 -12.05 -18.49 -37.21
CA ILE A 215 -13.04 -17.97 -36.25
C ILE A 215 -14.38 -17.73 -36.93
N ILE A 216 -14.40 -17.13 -38.12
CA ILE A 216 -15.63 -16.91 -38.90
C ILE A 216 -16.30 -18.24 -39.24
N ILE A 217 -15.53 -19.27 -39.64
CA ILE A 217 -16.07 -20.60 -39.91
C ILE A 217 -16.66 -21.22 -38.64
N ILE A 218 -15.97 -21.14 -37.50
CA ILE A 218 -16.47 -21.66 -36.21
C ILE A 218 -17.78 -20.96 -35.82
N VAL A 219 -17.85 -19.63 -35.97
CA VAL A 219 -19.07 -18.86 -35.69
C VAL A 219 -20.18 -19.24 -36.66
N ALA A 220 -19.91 -19.38 -37.96
CA ALA A 220 -20.89 -19.77 -38.96
C ALA A 220 -21.44 -21.19 -38.70
N VAL A 221 -20.57 -22.14 -38.33
CA VAL A 221 -20.97 -23.50 -37.95
C VAL A 221 -21.81 -23.47 -36.69
N LYS A 222 -21.43 -22.68 -35.68
CA LYS A 222 -22.19 -22.55 -34.43
C LYS A 222 -23.57 -21.91 -34.67
N VAL A 223 -23.66 -20.88 -35.51
CA VAL A 223 -24.93 -20.25 -35.92
C VAL A 223 -25.80 -21.25 -36.70
N ASN A 224 -25.22 -22.06 -37.59
CA ASN A 224 -25.95 -23.09 -38.31
C ASN A 224 -26.42 -24.23 -37.40
N HIS A 225 -25.63 -24.58 -36.37
CA HIS A 225 -26.00 -25.58 -35.36
C HIS A 225 -27.11 -25.06 -34.43
N SER A 226 -27.08 -23.77 -34.08
CA SER A 226 -28.17 -23.10 -33.35
C SER A 226 -29.46 -23.03 -34.16
N LYS A 227 -29.39 -22.90 -35.50
CA LYS A 227 -30.58 -22.96 -36.38
C LYS A 227 -31.17 -24.38 -36.52
N LYS A 228 -30.41 -25.43 -36.22
CA LYS A 228 -30.86 -26.83 -36.29
C LYS A 228 -31.41 -27.39 -34.98
N THR A 229 -31.38 -26.62 -33.88
CA THR A 229 -31.99 -27.05 -32.62
C THR A 229 -33.40 -26.47 -32.54
N PRO A 230 -34.48 -27.28 -32.69
CA PRO A 230 -35.85 -26.77 -32.60
C PRO A 230 -36.17 -26.35 -31.16
N GLU A 231 -36.81 -25.19 -31.04
CA GLU A 231 -37.30 -24.60 -29.81
C GLU A 231 -38.20 -25.58 -29.03
N LYS A 232 -37.95 -25.75 -27.73
CA LYS A 232 -39.00 -26.13 -26.77
C LYS A 232 -39.38 -24.88 -26.00
N MET A 233 -40.58 -24.37 -26.29
CA MET A 233 -41.25 -23.28 -25.58
C MET A 233 -41.43 -23.59 -24.09
N ALA A 234 -41.20 -22.57 -23.25
CA ALA A 234 -41.84 -22.47 -21.95
C ALA A 234 -42.43 -21.06 -21.82
N GLU A 235 -43.74 -20.98 -22.09
CA GLU A 235 -44.64 -19.85 -21.89
C GLU A 235 -44.79 -19.55 -20.38
N LYS A 236 -44.79 -18.27 -19.99
CA LYS A 236 -45.31 -17.87 -18.68
C LYS A 236 -46.22 -16.65 -18.80
N GLN A 237 -47.51 -16.93 -18.63
CA GLN A 237 -48.59 -15.95 -18.58
C GLN A 237 -48.56 -15.09 -17.31
N LEU A 238 -48.98 -13.85 -17.52
CA LEU A 238 -49.39 -12.80 -16.60
C LEU A 238 -50.65 -13.18 -15.78
N LYS A 239 -50.59 -13.13 -14.44
CA LYS A 239 -51.78 -12.94 -13.57
C LYS A 239 -51.46 -12.09 -12.32
N THR A 240 -52.33 -11.09 -12.11
CA THR A 240 -52.47 -10.14 -10.99
C THR A 240 -52.78 -10.82 -9.63
N PRO A 241 -52.43 -10.22 -8.45
CA PRO A 241 -52.60 -10.87 -7.14
C PRO A 241 -53.85 -10.42 -6.37
N VAL A 242 -54.47 -11.33 -5.61
CA VAL A 242 -55.50 -11.05 -4.58
C VAL A 242 -55.39 -12.02 -3.38
N ILE A 243 -54.92 -11.48 -2.23
CA ILE A 243 -55.42 -11.59 -0.83
C ILE A 243 -55.36 -12.94 -0.02
N ARG A 244 -54.43 -12.93 0.97
CA ARG A 244 -54.45 -13.30 2.42
C ARG A 244 -54.43 -14.76 2.99
N THR A 245 -53.32 -15.04 3.72
CA THR A 245 -53.11 -15.59 5.12
C THR A 245 -53.61 -16.99 5.52
N PRO A 246 -53.08 -17.69 6.57
CA PRO A 246 -52.16 -17.28 7.68
C PRO A 246 -51.00 -18.24 8.08
N THR A 247 -49.94 -17.64 8.64
CA THR A 247 -49.09 -17.99 9.82
C THR A 247 -48.49 -19.40 10.03
N ASP A 248 -47.13 -19.48 10.06
CA ASP A 248 -46.34 -19.80 11.28
C ASP A 248 -44.83 -19.50 11.07
N ASP A 249 -44.24 -18.72 12.00
CA ASP A 249 -42.83 -18.29 12.13
C ASP A 249 -41.98 -19.41 12.84
N PRO A 250 -40.61 -19.42 12.89
CA PRO A 250 -39.76 -18.27 13.24
C PRO A 250 -38.47 -18.06 12.39
N ARG A 251 -38.27 -16.79 12.02
CA ARG A 251 -37.04 -15.94 12.03
C ARG A 251 -35.63 -16.59 12.09
N THR A 252 -34.74 -16.18 11.17
CA THR A 252 -33.59 -15.28 11.51
C THR A 252 -32.95 -14.58 10.28
N LEU A 253 -32.97 -13.24 10.35
CA LEU A 253 -32.21 -12.12 9.75
C LEU A 253 -30.93 -12.47 8.93
N ILE A 254 -30.60 -11.78 7.84
CA ILE A 254 -29.94 -10.45 7.84
C ILE A 254 -30.28 -9.66 6.54
N ALA A 255 -30.71 -8.41 6.71
CA ALA A 255 -30.83 -7.40 5.66
C ALA A 255 -29.56 -6.54 5.62
N ILE A 256 -29.05 -6.26 4.42
CA ILE A 256 -28.12 -5.17 4.14
C ILE A 256 -28.98 -4.03 3.60
N GLU A 257 -29.18 -3.00 4.41
CA GLU A 257 -29.95 -1.82 4.07
C GLU A 257 -29.00 -0.68 3.70
N CYS A 258 -28.98 -0.34 2.40
CA CYS A 258 -28.46 0.94 1.92
C CYS A 258 -29.68 1.86 1.76
N SER A 259 -29.87 2.79 2.69
CA SER A 259 -30.83 3.89 2.51
C SER A 259 -30.09 5.19 2.24
N PHE A 260 -30.36 5.65 1.02
CA PHE A 260 -30.00 6.89 0.36
C PHE A 260 -30.65 8.09 1.07
N HIS A 261 -29.95 9.22 1.08
CA HIS A 261 -30.44 10.51 1.57
C HIS A 261 -31.64 11.01 0.77
N GLU A 262 -32.66 11.54 1.45
CA GLU A 262 -33.41 12.67 0.90
C GLU A 262 -33.81 13.65 2.00
N ALA A 263 -33.62 14.92 1.69
CA ALA A 263 -33.86 16.07 2.54
C ALA A 263 -35.33 16.50 2.45
N GLN A 264 -35.84 17.08 3.54
CA GLN A 264 -36.52 18.38 3.64
C GLN A 264 -37.33 18.36 4.96
N GLN A 265 -37.19 19.37 5.81
CA GLN A 265 -38.20 20.43 5.89
C GLN A 265 -37.81 21.50 6.92
N GLU A 266 -38.01 22.75 6.51
CA GLU A 266 -37.92 23.94 7.35
C GLU A 266 -38.98 23.93 8.46
N GLN A 267 -38.62 24.46 9.63
CA GLN A 267 -39.57 25.18 10.48
C GLN A 267 -38.83 26.15 11.40
N GLY A 268 -39.12 27.45 11.20
CA GLY A 268 -38.65 28.53 12.05
C GLY A 268 -39.62 28.89 13.18
N SER A 269 -39.10 29.76 14.07
CA SER A 269 -39.80 30.59 15.07
C SER A 269 -40.36 29.85 16.30
N SER A 270 -40.24 30.31 17.56
CA SER A 270 -39.88 31.60 18.16
C SER A 270 -39.52 31.41 19.67
N THR A 271 -39.00 32.50 20.26
CA THR A 271 -38.72 32.88 21.68
C THR A 271 -39.65 32.27 22.76
N GLU A 272 -39.26 32.01 24.02
CA GLU A 272 -38.91 32.92 25.15
C GLU A 272 -38.64 31.97 26.37
N SER A 273 -37.66 32.10 27.27
CA SER A 273 -37.61 33.07 28.38
C SER A 273 -36.58 32.60 29.44
N LEU A 274 -35.85 33.57 30.00
CA LEU A 274 -35.38 33.73 31.39
C LEU A 274 -34.60 32.60 32.10
N ILE A 275 -33.36 32.90 32.51
CA ILE A 275 -32.91 32.95 33.92
C ILE A 275 -31.69 33.89 34.04
N LYS A 276 -31.66 34.56 35.18
CA LYS A 276 -30.88 35.71 35.62
C LYS A 276 -29.80 35.23 36.62
N ASP A 277 -28.60 35.79 36.54
CA ASP A 277 -27.69 36.21 37.65
C ASP A 277 -26.26 36.36 37.07
N SER A 278 -25.69 37.55 36.95
CA SER A 278 -25.20 38.53 37.95
C SER A 278 -23.72 38.31 38.31
N SER A 279 -22.93 39.37 38.06
CA SER A 279 -21.67 39.78 38.74
C SER A 279 -20.45 38.84 38.60
N GLU A 280 -19.21 39.27 38.37
CA GLU A 280 -18.51 40.52 38.66
C GLU A 280 -17.25 40.61 37.76
N GLU A 281 -16.94 41.83 37.33
CA GLU A 281 -15.67 42.25 36.74
C GLU A 281 -14.86 42.98 37.82
N PHE A 282 -13.54 42.79 37.87
CA PHE A 282 -12.53 43.84 38.11
C PHE A 282 -11.15 43.21 38.39
N ALA A 283 -10.18 43.47 37.52
CA ALA A 283 -8.77 43.66 37.87
C ALA A 283 -8.05 44.42 36.73
N PRO A 284 -6.92 45.08 37.03
CA PRO A 284 -6.69 46.51 36.81
C PRO A 284 -6.19 46.92 35.42
#